data_AF-A0A8K1R374-F1
#
_entry.id   AF-A0A8K1R374-F1
#
_cell.length_a   1.000
_cell.length_b   1.000
_cell.length_c   1.000
_cell.angle_alpha   90.00
_cell.angle_beta   90.00
_cell.angle_gamma   90.00
#
_symmetry.space_group_name_H-M   'P 1'
#
loop_
_entity.id
_entity.type
_entity.pdbx_description
1 polymer ?
#
loop_
_entity_poly.entity_id
_entity_poly.type
_entity_poly.pdbx_seq_one_letter_code
_entity_poly.pdbx_strand_id
1 'polypeptide(L)'
;MYLMINILLMLIYKNILSHPIFIMIMIIMYSIIICLNISLWKINFIYSILLFLIMISGLLIMFLYFSSLISNEQMQLIYDKKIFYINFMINLIMFITLMFMNKSLFYNIMNFTSKESLSIYNLNEKWLSNIYNLYMYPFNNITMLSIIYLLISLFSIIKMSSMNLKPLRKIS
;
A
#
# COMPACT_ATOMS: atom_id res chain seq x y z
N MET A 1 5.97 -0.82 12.07
CA MET A 1 6.95 -1.88 11.68
C MET A 1 6.48 -3.28 12.12
N TYR A 2 6.04 -3.46 13.36
CA TYR A 2 5.58 -4.76 13.88
C TYR A 2 4.26 -5.25 13.28
N LEU A 3 3.25 -4.39 13.19
CA LEU A 3 2.03 -4.66 12.42
C LEU A 3 2.37 -5.03 10.96
N MET A 4 3.37 -4.35 10.40
CA MET A 4 3.86 -4.57 9.04
C MET A 4 4.39 -5.99 8.80
N ILE A 5 5.21 -6.50 9.72
CA ILE A 5 5.72 -7.89 9.66
C ILE A 5 4.56 -8.89 9.85
N ASN A 6 3.63 -8.60 10.77
CA ASN A 6 2.47 -9.48 11.01
C ASN A 6 1.55 -9.60 9.77
N ILE A 7 1.46 -8.58 8.92
CA ILE A 7 0.64 -8.61 7.71
C ILE A 7 1.42 -9.18 6.52
N LEU A 8 2.72 -8.89 6.41
CA LEU A 8 3.60 -9.58 5.47
C LEU A 8 3.57 -11.10 5.68
N LEU A 9 3.47 -11.57 6.92
CA LEU A 9 3.31 -12.99 7.21
C LEU A 9 1.90 -13.52 6.92
N MET A 10 0.84 -12.73 7.09
CA MET A 10 -0.51 -13.09 6.62
C MET A 10 -0.57 -13.24 5.08
N LEU A 11 0.34 -12.58 4.35
CA LEU A 11 0.44 -12.64 2.89
C LEU A 11 1.23 -13.85 2.36
N ILE A 12 1.90 -14.65 3.21
CA ILE A 12 2.53 -15.93 2.81
C ILE A 12 1.48 -17.05 2.67
N TYR A 13 0.25 -16.69 2.33
CA TYR A 13 -0.78 -17.66 2.03
C TYR A 13 -0.57 -18.17 0.60
N LYS A 14 -0.09 -19.41 0.52
CA LYS A 14 0.10 -20.18 -0.71
C LYS A 14 -1.21 -20.47 -1.47
N ASN A 15 -2.37 -20.13 -0.91
CA ASN A 15 -3.68 -20.34 -1.54
C ASN A 15 -4.32 -19.03 -2.08
N ILE A 16 -3.58 -17.90 -2.15
CA ILE A 16 -4.06 -16.59 -2.69
C ILE A 16 -4.01 -16.56 -4.22
N LEU A 17 -3.39 -17.56 -4.85
CA LEU A 17 -3.12 -17.55 -6.28
C LEU A 17 -4.31 -17.91 -7.17
N SER A 18 -5.51 -18.21 -6.61
CA SER A 18 -6.62 -18.70 -7.44
C SER A 18 -7.54 -17.61 -7.98
N HIS A 19 -7.87 -16.58 -7.19
CA HIS A 19 -8.86 -15.58 -7.62
C HIS A 19 -8.40 -14.14 -7.43
N PRO A 20 -8.43 -13.29 -8.46
CA PRO A 20 -7.94 -11.91 -8.40
C PRO A 20 -8.68 -11.02 -7.38
N ILE A 21 -9.93 -11.37 -7.06
CA ILE A 21 -10.69 -10.68 -6.00
C ILE A 21 -10.03 -10.83 -4.62
N PHE A 22 -9.47 -12.00 -4.29
CA PHE A 22 -8.75 -12.17 -3.02
C PHE A 22 -7.49 -11.34 -2.97
N ILE A 23 -6.76 -11.29 -4.09
CA ILE A 23 -5.58 -10.43 -4.22
C ILE A 23 -5.98 -8.97 -3.97
N MET A 24 -7.10 -8.50 -4.53
CA MET A 24 -7.60 -7.14 -4.31
C MET A 24 -7.93 -6.86 -2.84
N ILE A 25 -8.69 -7.75 -2.17
CA ILE A 25 -9.05 -7.60 -0.76
C ILE A 25 -7.80 -7.55 0.14
N MET A 26 -6.81 -8.39 -0.16
CA MET A 26 -5.56 -8.40 0.59
C MET A 26 -4.76 -7.10 0.42
N ILE A 27 -4.70 -6.55 -0.81
CA ILE A 27 -4.02 -5.28 -1.05
C ILE A 27 -4.73 -4.13 -0.32
N ILE A 28 -6.07 -4.12 -0.28
CA ILE A 28 -6.84 -3.12 0.48
C ILE A 28 -6.45 -3.16 1.97
N MET A 29 -6.51 -4.34 2.59
CA MET A 29 -6.20 -4.47 4.03
C MET A 29 -4.75 -4.06 4.34
N TYR A 30 -3.80 -4.45 3.49
CA TYR A 30 -2.41 -4.04 3.63
C TYR A 30 -2.23 -2.52 3.54
N SER A 31 -2.90 -1.87 2.57
CA SER A 31 -2.80 -0.42 2.35
C SER A 31 -3.34 0.39 3.52
N ILE A 32 -4.45 -0.04 4.13
CA ILE A 32 -5.03 0.61 5.32
C ILE A 32 -4.03 0.58 6.47
N ILE A 33 -3.36 -0.55 6.67
CA ILE A 33 -2.45 -0.69 7.81
C ILE A 33 -1.13 0.07 7.57
N ILE A 34 -0.69 0.22 6.32
CA ILE A 34 0.40 1.15 5.99
C ILE A 34 0.02 2.58 6.37
N CYS A 35 -1.16 3.04 5.96
CA CYS A 35 -1.60 4.40 6.24
C CYS A 35 -1.63 4.68 7.74
N LEU A 36 -2.16 3.74 8.53
CA LEU A 36 -2.19 3.82 9.99
C LEU A 36 -0.79 3.80 10.62
N ASN A 37 0.16 3.06 10.06
CA ASN A 37 1.54 3.07 10.58
C ASN A 37 2.25 4.40 10.30
N ILE A 38 2.04 4.98 9.11
CA ILE A 38 2.66 6.26 8.73
C ILE A 38 2.07 7.40 9.56
N SER A 39 0.77 7.37 9.84
CA SER A 39 0.11 8.36 10.71
C SER A 39 0.62 8.32 12.15
N LEU A 40 1.11 7.16 12.63
CA LEU A 40 1.70 7.03 13.97
C LEU A 40 3.16 7.52 14.04
N TRP A 41 3.86 7.59 12.91
CA TRP A 41 5.29 7.93 12.88
C TRP A 41 5.57 9.41 12.64
N LYS A 42 4.58 10.17 12.17
CA LYS A 42 4.76 11.58 11.83
C LYS A 42 3.64 12.40 12.43
N ILE A 43 4.01 13.53 13.02
CA ILE A 43 3.06 14.55 13.50
C ILE A 43 2.18 15.08 12.36
N ASN A 44 2.65 15.01 11.11
CA ASN A 44 1.90 15.45 9.93
C ASN A 44 1.26 14.26 9.18
N PHE A 45 -0.08 14.25 9.15
CA PHE A 45 -0.91 13.25 8.47
C PHE A 45 -1.00 13.39 6.95
N ILE A 46 -0.45 14.46 6.35
CA ILE A 46 -0.61 14.72 4.90
C ILE A 46 -0.09 13.56 4.03
N TYR A 47 1.02 12.93 4.43
CA TYR A 47 1.61 11.81 3.70
C TYR A 47 0.80 10.53 3.81
N SER A 48 0.22 10.25 4.99
CA SER A 48 -0.69 9.10 5.15
C SER A 48 -1.97 9.29 4.33
N ILE A 49 -2.48 10.53 4.22
CA ILE A 49 -3.68 10.84 3.43
C ILE A 49 -3.38 10.72 1.93
N LEU A 50 -2.26 11.27 1.45
CA LEU A 50 -1.84 11.14 0.04
C LEU A 50 -1.67 9.67 -0.36
N LEU A 51 -1.03 8.86 0.49
CA LEU A 51 -0.83 7.44 0.22
C LEU A 51 -2.15 6.66 0.18
N PHE A 52 -3.09 6.97 1.08
CA PHE A 52 -4.42 6.36 1.08
C PHE A 52 -5.20 6.64 -0.22
N LEU A 53 -5.20 7.89 -0.68
CA LEU A 53 -5.90 8.29 -1.91
C LEU A 53 -5.32 7.60 -3.15
N ILE A 54 -4.00 7.58 -3.28
CA ILE A 54 -3.32 6.95 -4.42
C ILE A 54 -3.62 5.45 -4.45
N MET A 55 -3.55 4.76 -3.31
CA MET A 55 -3.81 3.32 -3.25
C MET A 55 -5.25 2.95 -3.60
N ILE A 56 -6.25 3.70 -3.11
CA ILE A 56 -7.66 3.46 -3.45
C ILE A 56 -7.91 3.66 -4.95
N SER A 57 -7.35 4.73 -5.54
CA SER A 57 -7.53 5.01 -6.97
C SER A 57 -6.99 3.89 -7.85
N GLY A 58 -5.81 3.34 -7.53
CA GLY A 58 -5.22 2.21 -8.26
C GLY A 58 -6.01 0.91 -8.12
N LEU A 59 -6.59 0.67 -6.94
CA LEU A 59 -7.38 -0.53 -6.67
C LEU A 59 -8.72 -0.54 -7.42
N LEU A 60 -9.37 0.62 -7.57
CA LEU A 60 -10.60 0.73 -8.36
C LEU A 60 -10.38 0.43 -9.85
N ILE A 61 -9.25 0.86 -10.40
CA ILE A 61 -8.87 0.58 -11.79
C ILE A 61 -8.65 -0.93 -11.98
N MET A 62 -7.94 -1.57 -11.05
CA MET A 62 -7.75 -3.03 -11.05
C MET A 62 -9.09 -3.79 -10.92
N PHE A 63 -10.02 -3.30 -10.10
CA PHE A 63 -11.35 -3.88 -9.98
C PHE A 63 -12.12 -3.87 -11.31
N LEU A 64 -12.12 -2.72 -12.02
CA LEU A 64 -12.77 -2.59 -13.33
C LEU A 64 -12.15 -3.50 -14.38
N TYR A 65 -10.81 -3.64 -14.39
CA TYR A 65 -10.12 -4.54 -15.30
C TYR A 65 -10.56 -5.99 -15.06
N PHE A 66 -10.57 -6.44 -13.81
CA PHE A 66 -10.96 -7.81 -13.47
C PHE A 66 -12.44 -8.10 -13.72
N SER A 67 -13.36 -7.19 -13.39
CA SER A 67 -14.78 -7.38 -13.68
C SER A 67 -15.06 -7.47 -15.18
N SER A 68 -14.23 -6.84 -16.02
CA SER A 68 -14.37 -6.91 -17.48
C SER A 68 -13.81 -8.19 -18.12
N LEU A 69 -12.90 -8.91 -17.43
CA LEU A 69 -12.17 -10.06 -17.98
C LEU A 69 -12.62 -11.42 -17.44
N ILE A 70 -13.25 -11.44 -16.28
CA ILE A 70 -13.57 -12.68 -15.59
C ILE A 70 -14.90 -13.23 -16.13
N SER A 71 -14.80 -14.34 -16.86
CA SER A 71 -15.82 -15.38 -16.91
C SER A 71 -16.21 -15.75 -15.49
N ASN A 72 -17.51 -15.76 -15.15
CA ASN A 72 -18.12 -16.02 -13.84
C ASN A 72 -17.71 -17.36 -13.14
N GLU A 73 -16.41 -17.62 -12.95
CA GLU A 73 -15.94 -18.80 -12.23
C GLU A 73 -16.18 -18.60 -10.74
N GLN A 74 -16.87 -19.57 -10.13
CA GLN A 74 -17.14 -19.54 -8.71
C GLN A 74 -15.84 -19.62 -7.93
N MET A 75 -15.72 -18.75 -6.94
CA MET A 75 -14.55 -18.64 -6.08
C MET A 75 -14.37 -19.92 -5.24
N GLN A 76 -13.53 -20.84 -5.69
CA GLN A 76 -13.16 -22.02 -4.91
C GLN A 76 -12.05 -21.66 -3.91
N LEU A 77 -12.46 -21.38 -2.68
CA LEU A 77 -11.57 -21.29 -1.54
C LEU A 77 -11.16 -22.69 -1.08
N ILE A 78 -9.96 -23.12 -1.44
CA ILE A 78 -9.37 -24.33 -0.87
C ILE A 78 -8.80 -23.94 0.49
N TYR A 79 -9.49 -24.32 1.58
CA TYR A 79 -9.06 -24.06 2.94
C TYR A 79 -8.35 -25.28 3.54
N ASP A 80 -7.03 -25.33 3.44
CA ASP A 80 -6.24 -26.34 4.12
C ASP A 80 -6.04 -25.97 5.59
N LYS A 81 -6.85 -26.57 6.46
CA LYS A 81 -6.81 -26.33 7.93
C LYS A 81 -5.41 -26.48 8.52
N LYS A 82 -4.61 -27.44 8.03
CA LYS A 82 -3.24 -27.68 8.52
C LYS A 82 -2.30 -26.50 8.24
N ILE A 83 -2.38 -25.93 7.03
CA ILE A 83 -1.56 -24.79 6.63
C ILE A 83 -1.94 -23.56 7.45
N PHE A 84 -3.24 -23.36 7.70
CA PHE A 84 -3.72 -22.27 8.54
C PHE A 84 -3.15 -22.33 9.97
N TYR A 85 -3.20 -23.50 10.62
CA TYR A 85 -2.66 -23.65 11.97
C TYR A 85 -1.15 -23.42 12.04
N ILE A 86 -0.39 -23.91 11.07
CA ILE A 86 1.07 -23.70 11.01
C ILE A 86 1.39 -22.20 10.89
N ASN A 87 0.68 -21.48 10.01
CA ASN A 87 0.87 -20.04 9.85
C ASN A 87 0.52 -19.27 11.11
N PHE A 88 -0.58 -19.64 11.79
CA PHE A 88 -0.96 -19.01 13.06
C PHE A 88 0.13 -19.19 14.12
N MET A 89 0.72 -20.38 14.21
CA MET A 89 1.81 -20.66 15.16
C MET A 89 3.08 -19.87 14.83
N ILE A 90 3.47 -19.78 13.56
CA ILE A 90 4.63 -18.97 13.14
C ILE A 90 4.41 -17.50 13.48
N ASN A 91 3.20 -16.97 13.24
CA ASN A 91 2.86 -15.59 13.56
C ASN A 91 2.92 -15.31 15.06
N LEU A 92 2.43 -16.25 15.88
CA LEU A 92 2.52 -16.13 17.34
C LEU A 92 3.97 -16.13 17.81
N ILE A 93 4.80 -17.04 17.30
CA ILE A 93 6.22 -17.11 17.67
C ILE A 93 6.94 -15.80 17.30
N MET A 94 6.70 -15.31 16.08
CA MET A 94 7.25 -14.02 15.66
C MET A 94 6.79 -12.89 16.56
N PHE A 95 5.50 -12.79 16.89
CA PHE A 95 4.99 -11.77 17.79
C PHE A 95 5.65 -11.81 19.18
N ILE A 96 5.86 -13.01 19.71
CA ILE A 96 6.50 -13.21 21.01
C ILE A 96 7.97 -12.79 20.97
N THR A 97 8.75 -13.26 19.99
CA THR A 97 10.18 -12.88 19.85
C THR A 97 10.36 -11.37 19.75
N LEU A 98 9.45 -10.75 19.03
CA LEU A 98 9.40 -9.33 18.79
C LEU A 98 9.07 -8.56 20.09
N MET A 99 8.08 -8.99 20.87
CA MET A 99 7.81 -8.40 22.19
C MET A 99 9.04 -8.43 23.12
N PHE A 100 9.83 -9.50 23.05
CA PHE A 100 11.05 -9.60 23.86
C PHE A 100 12.18 -8.68 23.40
N MET A 101 12.34 -8.46 22.10
CA MET A 101 13.38 -7.58 21.56
C MET A 101 13.13 -6.09 21.84
N ASN A 102 11.88 -5.68 22.04
CA ASN A 102 11.46 -4.28 22.03
C ASN A 102 11.04 -3.68 23.39
N LYS A 103 11.60 -4.15 24.50
CA LYS A 103 11.38 -3.50 25.81
C LYS A 103 11.71 -2.00 25.82
N SER A 104 12.67 -1.56 25.00
CA SER A 104 13.05 -0.15 24.83
C SER A 104 12.05 0.66 23.98
N LEU A 105 11.34 0.03 23.04
CA LEU A 105 10.40 0.71 22.14
C LEU A 105 9.08 1.07 22.84
N PHE A 106 8.60 0.22 23.76
CA PHE A 106 7.45 0.56 24.62
C PHE A 106 7.73 1.77 25.53
N TYR A 107 8.95 1.86 26.05
CA TYR A 107 9.39 2.99 26.87
C TYR A 107 9.49 4.29 26.05
N ASN A 108 9.95 4.19 24.80
CA ASN A 108 9.99 5.33 23.88
C ASN A 108 8.59 5.81 23.47
N ILE A 109 7.62 4.92 23.27
CA ILE A 109 6.24 5.30 22.93
C ILE A 109 5.58 6.12 24.05
N MET A 110 5.79 5.76 25.32
CA MET A 110 5.32 6.56 26.46
C MET A 110 6.05 7.91 26.59
N ASN A 111 7.29 8.01 26.11
CA ASN A 111 8.06 9.27 26.12
C ASN A 111 7.80 10.17 24.90
N PHE A 112 7.24 9.62 23.81
CA PHE A 112 6.84 10.41 22.63
C PHE A 112 5.55 11.19 22.91
N THR A 113 4.58 10.59 23.60
CA THR A 113 3.32 11.25 23.95
C THR A 113 3.49 12.44 24.89
N SER A 114 4.60 12.52 25.65
CA SER A 114 4.86 13.62 26.58
C SER A 114 5.67 14.78 25.99
N LYS A 115 6.31 14.60 24.83
CA LYS A 115 7.17 15.64 24.19
C LYS A 115 6.52 16.35 23.00
N GLU A 116 5.38 15.87 22.51
CA GLU A 116 4.68 16.44 21.35
C GLU A 116 3.51 17.37 21.70
N SER A 117 3.56 18.09 22.83
CA SER A 117 2.75 19.30 23.02
C SER A 117 3.35 20.50 22.26
N LEU A 118 3.85 20.27 21.05
CA LEU A 118 4.21 21.35 20.14
C LEU A 118 2.92 22.02 19.68
N SER A 119 2.84 23.34 19.91
CA SER A 119 1.70 24.16 19.54
C SER A 119 1.27 23.89 18.08
N ILE A 120 -0.01 23.58 17.91
CA ILE A 120 -0.67 23.33 16.61
C ILE A 120 -0.37 24.46 15.59
N TYR A 121 -0.09 25.66 16.07
CA TYR A 121 0.27 26.82 15.24
C TYR A 121 1.67 26.77 14.63
N ASN A 122 2.71 26.28 15.33
CA ASN A 122 4.07 26.16 14.79
C ASN A 122 4.23 24.97 13.82
N LEU A 123 3.23 24.10 13.82
CA LEU A 123 3.18 22.91 12.99
C LEU A 123 2.75 23.26 11.55
N ASN A 124 1.75 24.12 11.36
CA ASN A 124 1.26 24.53 10.04
C ASN A 124 2.35 25.09 9.10
N GLU A 125 3.25 25.95 9.59
CA GLU A 125 4.30 26.53 8.74
C GLU A 125 5.36 25.50 8.32
N LYS A 126 5.78 24.62 9.24
CA LYS A 126 6.69 23.52 8.90
C LYS A 126 6.00 22.48 7.99
N TRP A 127 4.69 22.27 8.12
CA TRP A 127 3.93 21.28 7.33
C TRP A 127 3.95 21.56 5.83
N LEU A 128 3.69 22.80 5.42
CA LEU A 128 3.74 23.19 4.00
C LEU A 128 5.17 23.34 3.48
N SER A 129 6.11 23.75 4.34
CA SER A 129 7.50 23.95 3.94
C SER A 129 8.13 22.68 3.33
N ASN A 130 7.83 21.49 3.85
CA ASN A 130 8.39 20.25 3.31
C ASN A 130 7.93 19.91 1.88
N ILE A 131 6.66 20.17 1.56
CA ILE A 131 6.15 19.95 0.20
C ILE A 131 6.71 21.03 -0.73
N TYR A 132 6.76 22.27 -0.26
CA TYR A 132 7.33 23.38 -1.01
C TYR A 132 8.82 23.16 -1.33
N ASN A 133 9.57 22.55 -0.42
CA ASN A 133 10.98 22.20 -0.62
C ASN A 133 11.21 21.23 -1.79
N LEU A 134 10.22 20.43 -2.20
CA LEU A 134 10.33 19.58 -3.39
C LEU A 134 10.36 20.41 -4.69
N TYR A 135 9.66 21.54 -4.71
CA TYR A 135 9.63 22.44 -5.86
C TYR A 135 10.80 23.43 -5.87
N MET A 136 11.51 23.55 -4.75
CA MET A 136 12.65 24.43 -4.62
C MET A 136 13.97 23.73 -4.95
N TYR A 137 14.98 24.52 -5.33
CA TYR A 137 16.34 24.00 -5.52
C TYR A 137 16.89 23.47 -4.18
N PRO A 138 17.59 22.31 -4.15
CA PRO A 138 18.07 21.48 -5.26
C PRO A 138 17.11 20.38 -5.72
N PHE A 139 15.98 20.17 -5.04
CA PHE A 139 15.10 19.02 -5.28
C PHE A 139 14.18 19.18 -6.49
N ASN A 140 14.06 20.38 -7.07
CA ASN A 140 13.27 20.63 -8.29
C ASN A 140 13.68 19.76 -9.50
N ASN A 141 14.90 19.20 -9.51
CA ASN A 141 15.27 18.25 -10.57
C ASN A 141 14.44 16.96 -10.49
N ILE A 142 14.07 16.53 -9.29
CA ILE A 142 13.25 15.32 -9.08
C ILE A 142 11.82 15.55 -9.56
N THR A 143 11.25 16.73 -9.30
CA THR A 143 9.91 17.08 -9.79
C THR A 143 9.90 17.14 -11.31
N MET A 144 10.90 17.78 -11.94
CA MET A 144 11.04 17.81 -13.41
C MET A 144 11.15 16.40 -14.00
N LEU A 145 11.95 15.52 -13.41
CA LEU A 145 12.05 14.12 -13.84
C LEU A 145 10.71 13.38 -13.74
N SER A 146 9.94 13.61 -12.68
CA SER A 146 8.62 12.98 -12.48
C SER A 146 7.59 13.41 -13.54
N ILE A 147 7.61 14.68 -13.96
CA ILE A 147 6.74 15.21 -15.01
C ILE A 147 7.06 14.54 -16.35
N ILE A 148 8.35 14.47 -16.70
CA ILE A 148 8.81 13.81 -17.93
C ILE A 148 8.44 12.32 -17.91
N TYR A 149 8.61 11.65 -16.77
CA TYR A 149 8.22 10.24 -16.61
C TYR A 149 6.73 10.03 -16.86
N LEU A 150 5.86 10.84 -16.23
CA LEU A 150 4.41 10.74 -16.43
C LEU A 150 4.02 11.00 -17.90
N LEU A 151 4.66 11.97 -18.55
CA LEU A 151 4.41 12.29 -19.96
C LEU A 151 4.83 11.14 -20.91
N ILE A 152 6.00 10.54 -20.69
CA ILE A 152 6.43 9.35 -21.45
C ILE A 152 5.48 8.18 -21.21
N SER A 153 5.03 7.98 -19.95
CA SER A 153 4.08 6.91 -19.62
C SER A 153 2.77 7.08 -20.37
N LEU A 154 2.23 8.31 -20.47
CA LEU A 154 1.01 8.59 -21.22
C LEU A 154 1.17 8.27 -22.72
N PHE A 155 2.28 8.66 -23.35
CA PHE A 155 2.55 8.28 -24.75
C PHE A 155 2.66 6.78 -24.95
N SER A 156 3.31 6.07 -24.02
CA SER A 156 3.39 4.60 -24.08
C SER A 156 2.02 3.94 -23.97
N ILE A 157 1.15 4.41 -23.07
CA ILE A 157 -0.21 3.91 -22.89
C ILE A 157 -1.04 4.15 -24.15
N ILE A 158 -0.98 5.34 -24.76
CA ILE A 158 -1.69 5.64 -26.02
C ILE A 158 -1.20 4.73 -27.16
N LYS A 159 0.11 4.47 -27.25
CA LYS A 159 0.67 3.56 -28.25
C LYS A 159 0.22 2.11 -28.01
N MET A 160 0.16 1.66 -26.76
CA MET A 160 -0.31 0.31 -26.41
C MET A 160 -1.82 0.13 -26.64
N SER A 161 -2.64 1.15 -26.33
CA SER A 161 -4.09 1.07 -26.50
C SER A 161 -4.53 1.18 -27.96
N SER A 162 -3.79 1.90 -28.80
CA SER A 162 -4.07 2.01 -30.25
C SER A 162 -3.70 0.76 -31.05
N MET A 163 -2.95 -0.18 -30.47
CA MET A 163 -2.71 -1.50 -31.07
C MET A 163 -3.94 -2.39 -30.92
N ASN A 164 -5.02 -2.19 -31.71
CA ASN A 164 -6.09 -3.18 -31.87
C ASN A 164 -6.99 -2.91 -33.08
N LEU A 165 -6.73 -3.57 -34.21
CA LEU A 165 -7.76 -3.82 -35.25
C LEU A 165 -7.49 -5.13 -35.99
N LYS A 166 -7.61 -6.27 -35.32
CA LYS A 166 -8.10 -7.50 -35.98
C LYS A 166 -9.21 -8.08 -35.11
N PRO A 167 -10.41 -8.34 -35.65
CA PRO A 167 -11.49 -8.91 -34.88
C PRO A 167 -11.08 -10.29 -34.35
N LEU A 168 -11.24 -10.51 -33.04
CA LEU A 168 -11.02 -11.80 -32.36
C LEU A 168 -11.96 -12.92 -32.85
N ARG A 169 -12.91 -12.62 -33.75
CA ARG A 169 -13.63 -13.63 -34.55
C ARG A 169 -13.05 -13.65 -35.96
N LYS A 170 -12.45 -14.77 -36.35
CA LYS A 170 -12.56 -15.21 -37.74
C LYS A 170 -14.05 -15.42 -38.00
N ILE A 171 -14.64 -14.53 -38.79
CA ILE A 171 -15.85 -14.86 -39.53
C ILE A 171 -15.38 -15.68 -40.72
N SER A 172 -15.38 -17.00 -40.52
CA SER A 172 -15.46 -18.03 -41.55
C SER A 172 -16.03 -19.26 -40.88
#